data_AF-A0A519LG49-F1
#
_entry.id   AF-A0A519LG49-F1
#
_cell.length_a   1.000
_cell.length_b   1.000
_cell.length_c   1.000
_cell.angle_alpha   90.00
_cell.angle_beta   90.00
_cell.angle_gamma   90.00
#
_symmetry.space_group_name_H-M   'P 1'
#
loop_
_entity.id
_entity.type
_entity.pdbx_description
1 polymer ?
#
loop_
_entity_poly.entity_id
_entity_poly.type
_entity_poly.pdbx_seq_one_letter_code
_entity_poly.pdbx_strand_id
1 'polypeptide(L)'
;MKRILLLSILVIAASGCGINKQAQQMKALEKCTYRITSADEISVGGTDVKKLFAGDDLNIASLPGIAFGLLRKDVPLKARLNLEVKNPTTEGASINQ
;
A
#
# COMPACT_ATOMS: atom_id res chain seq x y z
N MET A 1 -31.83 -39.66 -6.16
CA MET A 1 -32.12 -38.23 -6.46
C MET A 1 -32.06 -37.35 -5.21
N LYS A 2 -32.86 -37.57 -4.16
CA LYS A 2 -32.81 -36.76 -2.91
C LYS A 2 -31.44 -36.68 -2.22
N ARG A 3 -30.67 -37.76 -2.20
CA ARG A 3 -29.31 -37.80 -1.60
C ARG A 3 -28.28 -36.95 -2.36
N ILE A 4 -28.37 -36.92 -3.69
CA ILE A 4 -27.49 -36.12 -4.55
C ILE A 4 -27.80 -34.63 -4.34
N LEU A 5 -29.08 -34.26 -4.26
CA LEU A 5 -29.50 -32.89 -3.95
C LEU A 5 -28.97 -32.39 -2.59
N LEU A 6 -29.02 -33.24 -1.56
CA LEU A 6 -28.49 -32.94 -0.22
C LEU A 6 -26.97 -32.73 -0.21
N LEU A 7 -26.22 -33.52 -0.99
CA LEU A 7 -24.77 -33.35 -1.15
C LEU A 7 -24.44 -32.02 -1.85
N SER A 8 -25.20 -31.65 -2.89
CA SER A 8 -25.00 -30.38 -3.60
C SER A 8 -25.23 -29.16 -2.69
N ILE A 9 -26.27 -29.21 -1.85
CA ILE A 9 -26.58 -28.13 -0.89
C ILE A 9 -25.47 -27.99 0.16
N LEU A 10 -24.89 -29.11 0.60
CA LEU A 10 -23.81 -29.09 1.59
C LEU A 10 -22.51 -28.49 1.04
N VAL A 11 -22.18 -28.75 -0.23
CA VAL A 11 -21.02 -28.16 -0.91
C VAL A 11 -21.17 -26.64 -1.07
N ILE A 12 -22.37 -26.16 -1.40
CA ILE A 12 -22.65 -24.73 -1.51
C ILE A 12 -22.63 -24.03 -0.14
N ALA A 13 -23.09 -24.70 0.92
CA ALA A 13 -23.02 -24.16 2.27
C ALA A 13 -21.58 -24.05 2.79
N ALA A 14 -20.69 -24.98 2.41
CA ALA A 14 -19.30 -24.98 2.84
C ALA A 14 -18.44 -23.86 2.21
N SER A 15 -18.77 -23.37 1.02
CA SER A 15 -18.00 -22.31 0.33
C SER A 15 -18.24 -20.90 0.90
N GLY A 16 -19.29 -20.69 1.70
CA GLY A 16 -19.64 -19.37 2.25
C GLY A 16 -18.78 -18.89 3.43
N CYS A 17 -18.05 -19.79 4.11
CA CYS A 17 -17.28 -19.42 5.31
C CYS A 17 -16.04 -18.54 5.00
N GLY A 18 -15.46 -18.64 3.81
CA GLY A 18 -14.25 -17.90 3.45
C GLY A 18 -14.50 -16.42 3.13
N ILE A 19 -15.60 -16.14 2.42
CA ILE A 19 -15.93 -14.78 1.95
C ILE A 19 -16.25 -13.85 3.13
N ASN A 20 -16.93 -14.35 4.16
CA ASN A 20 -17.25 -13.55 5.35
C ASN A 20 -15.97 -13.13 6.12
N LYS A 21 -14.96 -14.02 6.19
CA LYS A 21 -13.68 -13.71 6.83
C LYS A 21 -12.90 -12.63 6.09
N GLN A 22 -12.85 -12.67 4.76
CA GLN A 22 -12.17 -11.63 3.97
C GLN A 22 -12.81 -10.26 4.15
N ALA A 23 -14.15 -10.20 4.11
CA ALA A 23 -14.87 -8.96 4.36
C ALA A 23 -14.63 -8.41 5.78
N GLN A 24 -14.55 -9.29 6.78
CA GLN A 24 -14.25 -8.93 8.16
C GLN A 24 -12.80 -8.42 8.34
N GLN A 25 -11.84 -9.05 7.67
CA GLN A 25 -10.43 -8.63 7.70
C GLN A 25 -10.21 -7.27 7.03
N MET A 26 -10.91 -7.01 5.92
CA MET A 26 -10.90 -5.68 5.30
C MET A 26 -11.53 -4.61 6.20
N LYS A 27 -12.65 -4.93 6.88
CA LYS A 27 -13.24 -4.02 7.88
C LYS A 27 -12.32 -3.76 9.07
N ALA A 28 -11.51 -4.74 9.47
CA ALA A 28 -10.51 -4.56 10.52
C ALA A 28 -9.36 -3.65 10.03
N LEU A 29 -8.94 -3.80 8.78
CA LEU A 29 -7.92 -2.97 8.15
C LEU A 29 -8.35 -1.50 8.01
N GLU A 30 -9.61 -1.25 7.68
CA GLU A 30 -10.19 0.10 7.65
C GLU A 30 -10.07 0.80 9.01
N LYS A 31 -10.17 0.04 10.11
CA LYS A 31 -10.07 0.56 11.49
C LYS A 31 -8.63 0.71 11.99
N CYS A 32 -7.64 0.26 11.23
CA CYS A 32 -6.24 0.39 11.65
C CYS A 32 -5.82 1.86 11.68
N THR A 33 -4.89 2.17 12.58
CA THR A 33 -4.22 3.47 12.60
C THR A 33 -2.85 3.35 11.95
N TYR A 34 -2.49 4.34 11.15
CA TYR A 34 -1.28 4.33 10.33
C TYR A 34 -0.36 5.47 10.77
N ARG A 35 0.89 5.16 11.03
CA ARG A 35 1.90 6.15 11.40
C ARG A 35 3.12 5.97 10.51
N ILE A 36 3.54 7.04 9.85
CA ILE A 36 4.80 7.04 9.09
C ILE A 36 5.94 6.99 10.11
N THR A 37 6.78 5.97 10.01
CA THR A 37 7.95 5.79 10.87
C THR A 37 9.20 6.38 10.22
N SER A 38 9.35 6.20 8.91
CA SER A 38 10.40 6.80 8.11
C SER A 38 10.01 6.85 6.63
N ALA A 39 10.79 7.61 5.86
CA ALA A 39 10.74 7.64 4.42
C ALA A 39 12.16 7.47 3.87
N ASP A 40 12.34 6.47 3.00
CA ASP A 40 13.60 6.16 2.35
C ASP A 40 13.50 6.39 0.84
N GLU A 41 14.64 6.42 0.15
CA GLU A 41 14.71 6.43 -1.32
C GLU A 41 13.83 7.52 -1.96
N ILE A 42 13.84 8.71 -1.35
CA ILE A 42 13.06 9.85 -1.80
C ILE A 42 13.71 10.43 -3.07
N SER A 43 12.94 10.60 -4.14
CA SER A 43 13.40 11.20 -5.39
C SER A 43 12.36 12.13 -6.02
N VAL A 44 12.84 13.18 -6.66
CA VAL A 44 12.04 14.20 -7.37
C VAL A 44 12.59 14.33 -8.79
N GLY A 45 11.73 14.18 -9.80
CA GLY A 45 12.18 14.20 -11.19
C GLY A 45 13.17 13.08 -11.53
N GLY A 46 13.17 11.99 -10.75
CA GLY A 46 14.14 10.90 -10.84
C GLY A 46 15.47 11.14 -10.11
N THR A 47 15.67 12.33 -9.54
CA THR A 47 16.87 12.67 -8.77
C THR A 47 16.67 12.36 -7.28
N ASP A 48 17.60 11.63 -6.67
CA ASP A 48 17.63 11.41 -5.21
C ASP A 48 17.74 12.75 -4.47
N VAL A 49 16.84 13.01 -3.53
CA VAL A 49 16.81 14.30 -2.80
C VAL A 49 18.08 14.55 -1.98
N LYS A 50 18.75 13.50 -1.50
CA LYS A 50 20.03 13.64 -0.80
C LYS A 50 21.14 14.14 -1.72
N LYS A 51 21.03 13.90 -3.03
CA LYS A 51 21.98 14.41 -4.04
C LYS A 51 21.66 15.84 -4.47
N LEU A 52 20.40 16.27 -4.34
CA LEU A 52 20.00 17.68 -4.54
C LEU A 52 20.62 18.58 -3.48
N PHE A 53 20.62 18.11 -2.24
CA PHE A 53 21.17 18.82 -1.08
C PHE A 53 22.47 18.14 -0.64
N ALA A 54 23.57 18.45 -1.34
CA ALA A 54 24.90 17.93 -1.00
C ALA A 54 25.59 18.91 -0.06
N GLY A 55 25.36 18.75 1.25
CA GLY A 55 25.73 19.77 2.25
C GLY A 55 24.66 20.85 2.36
N ASP A 56 25.07 22.11 2.49
CA ASP A 56 24.16 23.27 2.58
C ASP A 56 23.78 23.85 1.19
N ASP A 57 24.38 23.33 0.11
CA ASP A 57 24.23 23.85 -1.25
C ASP A 57 23.40 22.95 -2.18
N LEU A 58 22.73 23.60 -3.12
CA LEU A 58 22.00 22.94 -4.21
C LEU A 58 22.96 22.42 -5.28
N ASN A 59 22.88 21.13 -5.59
CA ASN A 59 23.66 20.52 -6.65
C ASN A 59 23.02 20.72 -8.04
N ILE A 60 23.54 21.71 -8.78
CA ILE A 60 23.02 22.06 -10.12
C ILE A 60 23.07 20.89 -11.12
N ALA A 61 24.07 19.99 -11.01
CA ALA A 61 24.18 18.83 -11.91
C ALA A 61 23.01 17.84 -11.76
N SER A 62 22.25 17.93 -10.67
CA SER A 62 21.14 17.04 -10.34
C SER A 62 19.76 17.62 -10.71
N LEU A 63 19.72 18.87 -11.19
CA LEU A 63 18.50 19.58 -11.61
C LEU A 63 17.91 19.23 -12.99
N PRO A 64 18.62 18.69 -13.99
CA PRO A 64 18.04 18.45 -15.32
C PRO A 64 16.77 17.60 -15.29
N GLY A 65 16.74 16.53 -14.48
CA GLY A 65 15.54 15.68 -14.34
C GLY A 65 14.32 16.43 -13.83
N ILE A 66 14.52 17.34 -12.88
CA ILE A 66 13.46 18.20 -12.34
C ILE A 66 13.00 19.21 -13.39
N ALA A 67 13.94 19.87 -14.09
CA ALA A 67 13.61 20.82 -15.15
C ALA A 67 12.80 20.17 -16.28
N PHE A 68 13.20 18.97 -16.73
CA PHE A 68 12.42 18.21 -17.72
C PHE A 68 11.04 17.82 -17.21
N GLY A 69 10.91 17.44 -15.93
CA GLY A 69 9.61 17.18 -15.32
C GLY A 69 8.72 18.42 -15.31
N LEU A 70 9.26 19.59 -14.96
CA LEU A 70 8.53 20.85 -14.98
C LEU A 70 8.10 21.23 -16.40
N LEU A 71 8.97 21.07 -17.39
CA LEU A 71 8.65 21.29 -18.81
C LEU A 71 7.52 20.38 -19.30
N ARG A 72 7.54 19.10 -18.88
CA ARG A 72 6.49 18.12 -19.18
C ARG A 72 5.24 18.31 -18.33
N LYS A 73 5.24 19.23 -17.36
CA LYS A 73 4.21 19.43 -16.33
C LYS A 73 3.93 18.15 -15.53
N ASP A 74 4.94 17.30 -15.40
CA ASP A 74 4.90 16.06 -14.63
C ASP A 74 6.25 15.88 -13.94
N VAL A 75 6.29 16.19 -12.64
CA VAL A 75 7.47 16.00 -11.80
C VAL A 75 7.21 14.80 -10.91
N PRO A 76 7.75 13.61 -11.24
CA PRO A 76 7.51 12.41 -10.45
C PRO A 76 8.16 12.55 -9.07
N LEU A 77 7.36 12.42 -8.02
CA LEU A 77 7.80 12.26 -6.64
C LEU A 77 7.68 10.78 -6.26
N LYS A 78 8.78 10.17 -5.82
CA LYS A 78 8.79 8.79 -5.32
C LYS A 78 9.46 8.73 -3.96
N ALA A 79 8.95 7.87 -3.09
CA ALA A 79 9.54 7.55 -1.81
C ALA A 79 9.09 6.16 -1.37
N ARG A 80 9.93 5.44 -0.61
CA ARG A 80 9.50 4.26 0.14
C ARG A 80 9.10 4.70 1.54
N LEU A 81 7.83 4.55 1.88
CA LEU A 81 7.32 4.87 3.21
C LEU A 81 7.31 3.62 4.07
N ASN A 82 7.93 3.70 5.24
CA ASN A 82 7.82 2.65 6.26
C ASN A 82 6.70 3.06 7.22
N LEU A 83 5.64 2.26 7.25
CA LEU A 83 4.45 2.53 8.04
C LEU A 83 4.38 1.58 9.23
N GLU A 84 4.13 2.12 10.41
CA GLU A 84 3.60 1.34 11.52
C GLU A 84 2.09 1.29 11.38
N VAL A 85 1.54 0.08 11.47
CA VAL A 85 0.11 -0.18 11.39
C VAL A 85 -0.34 -0.79 12.72
N LYS A 86 -1.21 -0.08 13.45
CA LYS A 86 -1.79 -0.57 14.70
C LYS A 86 -3.24 -0.97 14.47
N ASN A 87 -3.50 -2.27 14.58
CA ASN A 87 -4.84 -2.84 14.56
C ASN A 87 -5.45 -2.80 15.98
N PRO A 88 -6.50 -2.00 16.21
CA PRO A 88 -7.14 -1.93 17.53
C PRO A 88 -8.15 -3.07 17.78
N THR A 89 -8.36 -3.95 16.80
CA THR A 89 -9.37 -5.02 16.86
C THR A 89 -8.74 -6.37 17.18
N THR A 90 -9.58 -7.33 17.59
CA THR A 90 -9.18 -8.73 17.78
C THR A 90 -9.13 -9.51 16.46
N GLU A 91 -9.65 -8.95 15.38
CA GLU A 91 -9.70 -9.58 14.06
C GLU A 91 -8.40 -9.31 13.30
N GLY A 92 -7.93 -10.28 12.52
CA GLY A 92 -6.80 -10.03 11.62
C GLY A 92 -7.13 -8.94 10.60
N ALA A 93 -6.18 -8.06 10.32
CA ALA A 93 -6.30 -7.05 9.26
C ALA A 93 -5.35 -7.42 8.12
N SER A 94 -5.91 -7.82 6.97
CA SER A 94 -5.12 -8.30 5.82
C SER A 94 -5.79 -7.90 4.50
N ILE A 95 -4.96 -7.58 3.49
CA ILE A 95 -5.41 -7.23 2.13
C ILE A 95 -5.51 -8.46 1.21
N ASN A 96 -4.87 -9.59 1.56
CA ASN A 96 -4.92 -10.82 0.75
C ASN A 96 -4.85 -12.09 1.61
N GLN A 97 -5.73 -13.05 1.31
CA GLN A 97 -5.53 -14.50 1.50
C GLN A 97 -5.88 -15.19 0.19
#